data_AF-X1J9Y2-F1
#
_entry.id   AF-X1J9Y2-F1
#
_cell.length_a   1.000
_cell.length_b   1.000
_cell.length_c   1.000
_cell.angle_alpha   90.00
_cell.angle_beta   90.00
_cell.angle_gamma   90.00
#
_symmetry.space_group_name_H-M   'P 1'
#
loop_
_entity.id
_entity.type
_entity.pdbx_description
1 polymer ?
#
loop_
_entity_poly.entity_id
_entity_poly.type
_entity_poly.pdbx_seq_one_letter_code
_entity_poly.pdbx_strand_id
1 'polypeptide(L)'
;FHAIGYFSWLGDWMFAGSDRPGWAATSWVIEQVIRISLLFVFIPLASNESFMGSPFMVNLKSPMVLIMFAYFPALIIKNIFMWWGIRRDDYFKFKWKDLAWQGFVAPLGAAVVVWGILEGLFTLIWQGEIITSVLILLIGTLVGMYIFAFFASLFGAFDDNTLAEFKRATEMAKGLKFMAKPLYLVSKWGAKISPLHNKFPMTIFEEAQAEAQQLTEEKNKIKYIIFSFSF
;
A
#
# COMPACT_ATOMS: atom_id res chain seq x y z
N PHE A 1 -9.09 0.65 -8.17
CA PHE A 1 -8.29 1.80 -7.68
C PHE A 1 -7.21 1.32 -6.70
N HIS A 2 -7.54 0.85 -5.49
CA HIS A 2 -6.55 0.51 -4.47
C HIS A 2 -5.58 -0.63 -4.84
N ALA A 3 -6.03 -1.66 -5.59
CA ALA A 3 -5.17 -2.76 -6.01
C ALA A 3 -4.01 -2.32 -6.93
N ILE A 4 -4.24 -1.35 -7.82
CA ILE A 4 -3.23 -0.83 -8.75
C ILE A 4 -2.35 0.22 -8.05
N GLY A 5 -2.94 0.98 -7.13
CA GLY A 5 -2.22 1.99 -6.33
C GLY A 5 -1.14 1.37 -5.43
N TYR A 6 -1.34 0.16 -4.91
CA TYR A 6 -0.33 -0.54 -4.10
C TYR A 6 1.02 -0.66 -4.83
N PHE A 7 0.99 -1.09 -6.10
CA PHE A 7 2.19 -1.22 -6.92
C PHE A 7 2.88 0.11 -7.20
N SER A 8 2.09 1.17 -7.36
CA SER A 8 2.62 2.53 -7.54
C SER A 8 3.35 2.97 -6.27
N TRP A 9 2.73 2.81 -5.10
CA TRP A 9 3.36 3.26 -3.85
C TRP A 9 4.58 2.42 -3.50
N LEU A 10 4.52 1.11 -3.71
CA LEU A 10 5.65 0.22 -3.51
C LEU A 10 6.85 0.68 -4.36
N GLY A 11 6.63 0.95 -5.66
CA GLY A 11 7.69 1.45 -6.52
C GLY A 11 8.22 2.84 -6.11
N ASP A 12 7.36 3.71 -5.57
CA ASP A 12 7.76 5.05 -5.11
C ASP A 12 8.73 4.91 -3.92
N TRP A 13 8.43 4.01 -2.97
CA TRP A 13 9.31 3.68 -1.85
C TRP A 13 10.61 3.01 -2.30
N MET A 14 10.55 2.16 -3.33
CA MET A 14 11.73 1.52 -3.90
C MET A 14 12.69 2.56 -4.49
N PHE A 15 12.19 3.50 -5.30
CA PHE A 15 13.04 4.59 -5.84
C PHE A 15 13.57 5.53 -4.77
N ALA A 16 12.77 5.81 -3.72
CA ALA A 16 13.23 6.60 -2.58
C ALA A 16 14.34 5.88 -1.79
N GLY A 17 14.24 4.55 -1.64
CA GLY A 17 15.24 3.72 -0.96
C GLY A 17 16.54 3.56 -1.75
N SER A 18 16.51 3.64 -3.09
CA SER A 18 17.68 3.49 -3.96
C SER A 18 18.39 4.80 -4.31
N ASP A 19 18.14 5.89 -3.58
CA ASP A 19 18.68 7.23 -3.87
C ASP A 19 18.39 7.73 -5.30
N ARG A 20 17.19 7.39 -5.82
CA ARG A 20 16.72 7.76 -7.16
C ARG A 20 15.39 8.51 -7.12
N PRO A 21 15.23 9.56 -6.30
CA PRO A 21 13.96 10.30 -6.21
C PRO A 21 13.54 10.93 -7.54
N GLY A 22 14.48 11.20 -8.45
CA GLY A 22 14.18 11.69 -9.80
C GLY A 22 13.32 10.74 -10.64
N TRP A 23 13.47 9.43 -10.47
CA TRP A 23 12.64 8.43 -11.14
C TRP A 23 11.22 8.40 -10.57
N ALA A 24 11.07 8.49 -9.24
CA ALA A 24 9.78 8.65 -8.59
C ALA A 24 9.07 9.92 -9.09
N ALA A 25 9.78 11.06 -9.11
CA ALA A 25 9.24 12.33 -9.60
C ALA A 25 8.81 12.25 -11.07
N THR A 26 9.64 11.64 -11.93
CA THR A 26 9.32 11.42 -13.36
C THR A 26 8.07 10.58 -13.53
N SER A 27 7.94 9.49 -12.75
CA SER A 27 6.76 8.63 -12.79
C SER A 27 5.48 9.38 -12.39
N TRP A 28 5.59 10.30 -11.43
CA TRP A 28 4.49 11.14 -10.99
C TRP A 28 4.10 12.18 -12.05
N VAL A 29 5.08 12.80 -12.71
CA VAL A 29 4.83 13.72 -13.84
C VAL A 29 4.13 12.98 -14.98
N ILE A 30 4.59 11.78 -15.34
CA ILE A 30 3.94 10.93 -16.35
C ILE A 30 2.46 10.67 -15.98
N GLU A 31 2.21 10.28 -14.72
CA GLU A 31 0.86 10.06 -14.20
C GLU A 31 -0.03 11.31 -14.33
N GLN A 32 0.47 12.50 -13.95
CA GLN A 32 -0.30 13.74 -14.04
C GLN A 32 -0.53 14.18 -15.49
N VAL A 33 0.48 14.09 -16.37
CA VAL A 33 0.35 14.48 -17.78
C VAL A 33 -0.70 13.61 -18.48
N ILE A 34 -0.68 12.30 -18.27
CA ILE A 34 -1.66 11.39 -18.86
C ILE A 34 -3.05 11.67 -18.30
N ARG A 35 -3.17 11.85 -16.97
CA ARG A 35 -4.46 12.16 -16.35
C ARG A 35 -5.06 13.45 -16.89
N ILE A 36 -4.28 14.52 -16.95
CA ILE A 36 -4.72 15.82 -17.46
C ILE A 36 -5.11 15.69 -18.93
N SER A 37 -4.30 15.00 -19.75
CA SER A 37 -4.61 14.77 -21.16
C SER A 37 -5.92 13.99 -21.35
N LEU A 38 -6.13 12.94 -20.57
CA LEU A 38 -7.37 12.17 -20.59
C LEU A 38 -8.57 12.98 -20.12
N LEU A 39 -8.41 13.85 -19.12
CA LEU A 39 -9.48 14.76 -18.68
C LEU A 39 -9.85 15.78 -19.76
N PHE A 40 -8.86 16.35 -20.44
CA PHE A 40 -9.09 17.25 -21.59
C PHE A 40 -9.81 16.57 -22.74
N VAL A 41 -9.72 15.25 -22.86
CA VAL A 41 -10.43 14.46 -23.88
C VAL A 41 -11.81 14.05 -23.37
N PHE A 42 -11.91 13.52 -22.16
CA PHE A 42 -13.13 12.96 -21.57
C PHE A 42 -14.19 14.02 -21.23
N ILE A 43 -13.78 15.20 -20.74
CA ILE A 43 -14.74 16.25 -20.36
C ILE A 43 -15.51 16.78 -21.60
N PRO A 44 -14.85 17.15 -22.72
CA PRO A 44 -15.56 17.56 -23.93
C PRO A 44 -16.34 16.43 -24.61
N LEU A 45 -15.83 15.19 -24.59
CA LEU A 45 -16.54 14.03 -25.13
C LEU A 45 -17.82 13.72 -24.35
N ALA A 46 -17.82 13.92 -23.04
CA ALA A 46 -19.01 13.73 -22.21
C ALA A 46 -20.04 14.86 -22.35
N SER A 47 -19.63 16.07 -22.75
CA SER A 47 -20.54 17.19 -23.02
C SER A 47 -21.21 17.12 -24.41
N ASN A 48 -20.73 16.27 -25.32
CA ASN A 48 -21.29 16.11 -26.66
C ASN A 48 -22.38 15.02 -26.66
N GLU A 49 -23.64 15.42 -26.82
CA GLU A 49 -24.80 14.50 -26.85
C GLU A 49 -24.69 13.43 -27.94
N SER A 50 -23.96 13.68 -29.03
CA SER A 50 -23.76 12.72 -30.14
C SER A 50 -22.85 11.53 -29.79
N PHE A 51 -22.03 11.62 -28.73
CA PHE A 51 -21.14 10.55 -28.29
C PHE A 51 -21.79 9.61 -27.24
N MET A 52 -22.97 9.98 -26.72
CA MET A 52 -23.73 9.21 -25.73
C MET A 52 -24.37 7.91 -26.26
N GLY A 53 -24.22 7.60 -27.55
CA GLY A 53 -24.79 6.40 -28.18
C GLY A 53 -23.90 5.14 -28.15
N SER A 54 -22.64 5.22 -27.69
CA SER A 54 -21.79 4.02 -27.66
C SER A 54 -22.14 3.12 -26.47
N PRO A 55 -22.31 1.79 -26.66
CA PRO A 55 -22.63 0.85 -25.59
C PRO A 55 -21.53 0.76 -24.51
N PHE A 56 -20.33 1.31 -24.77
CA PHE A 56 -19.23 1.37 -23.83
C PHE A 56 -19.32 2.56 -22.84
N MET A 57 -20.20 3.55 -23.07
CA MET A 57 -20.21 4.83 -22.31
C MET A 57 -21.54 5.17 -21.61
N VAL A 58 -22.43 4.21 -21.43
CA VAL A 58 -23.84 4.43 -21.02
C VAL A 58 -24.03 5.03 -19.61
N ASN A 59 -23.00 5.09 -18.75
CA ASN A 59 -23.10 5.60 -17.37
C ASN A 59 -22.04 6.65 -16.96
N LEU A 60 -21.45 7.38 -17.92
CA LEU A 60 -20.41 8.40 -17.65
C LEU A 60 -20.96 9.84 -17.46
N LYS A 61 -22.20 9.98 -16.97
CA LYS A 61 -22.83 11.31 -16.77
C LYS A 61 -22.24 12.10 -15.61
N SER A 62 -21.57 11.45 -14.66
CA SER A 62 -20.99 12.12 -13.50
C SER A 62 -19.55 12.54 -13.77
N PRO A 63 -19.19 13.82 -13.58
CA PRO A 63 -17.81 14.30 -13.68
C PRO A 63 -16.83 13.51 -12.81
N MET A 64 -17.29 13.04 -11.64
CA MET A 64 -16.51 12.17 -10.75
C MET A 64 -16.10 10.86 -11.41
N VAL A 65 -17.01 10.24 -12.16
CA VAL A 65 -16.75 8.97 -12.84
C VAL A 65 -15.69 9.16 -13.94
N LEU A 66 -15.78 10.24 -14.72
CA LEU A 66 -14.78 10.58 -15.75
C LEU A 66 -13.38 10.77 -15.15
N ILE A 67 -13.29 11.44 -13.99
CA ILE A 67 -12.01 11.59 -13.27
C ILE A 67 -11.45 10.23 -12.85
N MET A 68 -12.29 9.32 -12.34
CA MET A 68 -11.86 7.96 -12.01
C MET A 68 -11.36 7.21 -13.25
N PHE A 69 -12.07 7.30 -14.38
CA PHE A 69 -11.66 6.66 -15.63
C PHE A 69 -10.39 7.26 -16.23
N ALA A 70 -10.12 8.55 -16.07
CA ALA A 70 -8.84 9.15 -16.47
C ALA A 70 -7.69 8.68 -15.57
N TYR A 71 -7.98 8.44 -14.29
CA TYR A 71 -7.00 7.99 -13.30
C TYR A 71 -6.50 6.56 -13.57
N PHE A 72 -7.37 5.64 -13.99
CA PHE A 72 -7.01 4.23 -14.18
C PHE A 72 -5.90 4.00 -15.22
N PRO A 73 -6.00 4.47 -16.48
CA PRO A 73 -4.94 4.33 -17.47
C PRO A 73 -3.66 5.06 -17.06
N ALA A 74 -3.79 6.24 -16.44
CA ALA A 74 -2.64 7.00 -15.95
C ALA A 74 -1.83 6.20 -14.92
N LEU A 75 -2.51 5.57 -13.95
CA LEU A 75 -1.85 4.69 -12.98
C LEU A 75 -1.24 3.44 -13.61
N ILE A 76 -1.93 2.81 -14.56
CA ILE A 76 -1.40 1.62 -15.24
C ILE A 76 -0.11 1.97 -15.97
N ILE A 77 -0.09 3.08 -16.71
CA ILE A 77 1.10 3.53 -17.45
C ILE A 77 2.22 3.91 -16.49
N LYS A 78 1.93 4.62 -15.39
CA LYS A 78 2.91 4.87 -14.33
C LYS A 78 3.51 3.56 -13.83
N ASN A 79 2.68 2.59 -13.46
CA ASN A 79 3.16 1.30 -12.95
C ASN A 79 4.03 0.58 -13.98
N ILE A 80 3.64 0.55 -15.25
CA ILE A 80 4.45 -0.05 -16.32
C ILE A 80 5.81 0.63 -16.41
N PHE A 81 5.85 1.97 -16.41
CA PHE A 81 7.10 2.74 -16.45
C PHE A 81 7.99 2.44 -15.24
N MET A 82 7.42 2.45 -14.03
CA MET A 82 8.16 2.19 -12.79
C MET A 82 8.73 0.77 -12.76
N TRP A 83 7.90 -0.24 -13.04
CA TRP A 83 8.33 -1.64 -13.04
C TRP A 83 9.33 -1.94 -14.15
N TRP A 84 9.22 -1.25 -15.29
CA TRP A 84 10.25 -1.30 -16.33
C TRP A 84 11.58 -0.74 -15.83
N GLY A 85 11.59 0.43 -15.17
CA GLY A 85 12.81 1.02 -14.59
C GLY A 85 13.45 0.13 -13.52
N ILE A 86 12.65 -0.36 -12.57
CA ILE A 86 13.11 -1.27 -11.51
C ILE A 86 13.76 -2.53 -12.09
N ARG A 87 13.16 -3.12 -13.14
CA ARG A 87 13.62 -4.37 -13.73
C ARG A 87 14.79 -4.19 -14.70
N ARG A 88 14.87 -3.05 -15.38
CA ARG A 88 15.95 -2.73 -16.32
C ARG A 88 17.29 -2.62 -15.59
N ASP A 89 17.28 -1.96 -14.44
CA ASP A 89 18.50 -1.59 -13.74
C ASP A 89 18.83 -2.52 -12.55
N ASP A 90 18.05 -3.59 -12.39
CA ASP A 90 18.17 -4.63 -11.34
C ASP A 90 18.38 -4.07 -9.92
N TYR A 91 17.77 -2.92 -9.64
CA TYR A 91 17.94 -2.21 -8.36
C TYR A 91 17.45 -3.01 -7.15
N PHE A 92 16.58 -4.00 -7.38
CA PHE A 92 16.05 -4.87 -6.34
C PHE A 92 16.01 -6.30 -6.84
N LYS A 93 16.73 -7.19 -6.14
CA LYS A 93 16.66 -8.65 -6.30
C LYS A 93 15.36 -9.22 -5.70
N PHE A 94 14.24 -8.60 -6.06
CA PHE A 94 12.93 -8.91 -5.52
C PHE A 94 12.35 -10.13 -6.24
N LYS A 95 12.08 -11.20 -5.48
CA LYS A 95 11.41 -12.40 -6.01
C LYS A 95 9.93 -12.32 -5.67
N TRP A 96 9.09 -12.22 -6.69
CA TRP A 96 7.63 -12.19 -6.54
C TRP A 96 7.07 -13.34 -5.70
N LYS A 97 7.71 -14.52 -5.77
CA LYS A 97 7.31 -15.69 -4.96
C LYS A 97 7.41 -15.46 -3.45
N ASP A 98 8.32 -14.60 -2.99
CA ASP A 98 8.55 -14.37 -1.57
C ASP A 98 7.46 -13.42 -1.00
N LEU A 99 6.95 -12.49 -1.83
CA LEU A 99 5.86 -11.57 -1.44
C LEU A 99 4.47 -12.05 -1.83
N ALA A 100 4.33 -13.01 -2.75
CA ALA A 100 3.02 -13.41 -3.29
C ALA A 100 2.02 -13.78 -2.18
N TRP A 101 2.47 -14.55 -1.19
CA TRP A 101 1.62 -14.94 -0.08
C TRP A 101 1.35 -13.79 0.89
N GLN A 102 2.41 -13.21 1.45
CA GLN A 102 2.31 -12.19 2.51
C GLN A 102 1.73 -10.87 2.01
N GLY A 103 1.99 -10.50 0.75
CA GLY A 103 1.56 -9.24 0.15
C GLY A 103 0.22 -9.29 -0.59
N PHE A 104 -0.21 -10.46 -1.08
CA PHE A 104 -1.46 -10.57 -1.85
C PHE A 104 -2.44 -11.57 -1.25
N VAL A 105 -2.05 -12.84 -1.12
CA VAL A 105 -3.00 -13.90 -0.76
C VAL A 105 -3.55 -13.72 0.66
N ALA A 106 -2.67 -13.56 1.65
CA ALA A 106 -3.10 -13.41 3.04
C ALA A 106 -3.89 -12.10 3.28
N PRO A 107 -3.45 -10.93 2.79
CA PRO A 107 -4.24 -9.70 2.85
C PRO A 107 -5.58 -9.78 2.13
N LEU A 108 -5.65 -10.45 0.98
CA LEU A 108 -6.91 -10.62 0.24
C LEU A 108 -7.90 -11.49 1.02
N GLY A 109 -7.42 -12.60 1.60
CA GLY A 109 -8.23 -13.44 2.48
C GLY A 109 -8.77 -12.64 3.68
N ALA A 110 -7.91 -11.83 4.30
CA ALA A 110 -8.30 -10.97 5.41
C ALA A 110 -9.35 -9.93 4.99
N ALA A 111 -9.19 -9.31 3.82
CA ALA A 111 -10.13 -8.34 3.29
C ALA A 111 -11.52 -8.96 3.06
N VAL A 112 -11.60 -10.19 2.54
CA VAL A 112 -12.88 -10.89 2.33
C VAL A 112 -13.58 -11.15 3.67
N VAL A 113 -12.84 -11.60 4.68
CA VAL A 113 -13.43 -11.84 6.02
C VAL A 113 -13.89 -10.54 6.67
N VAL A 114 -13.07 -9.49 6.62
CA VAL A 114 -13.42 -8.17 7.16
C VAL A 114 -14.63 -7.60 6.44
N TRP A 115 -14.70 -7.72 5.11
CA TRP A 115 -15.87 -7.31 4.35
C TRP A 115 -17.14 -8.01 4.85
N GLY A 116 -17.11 -9.34 5.02
CA GLY A 116 -18.26 -10.08 5.55
C GLY A 116 -18.67 -9.65 6.96
N ILE A 117 -17.71 -9.40 7.85
CA ILE A 117 -17.96 -8.91 9.22
C ILE A 117 -18.58 -7.51 9.18
N LEU A 118 -17.99 -6.60 8.41
CA LEU A 118 -18.45 -5.21 8.34
C LEU A 118 -19.82 -5.11 7.67
N GLU A 119 -20.06 -5.84 6.57
CA GLU A 119 -21.38 -5.90 5.92
C GLU A 119 -22.46 -6.40 6.89
N GLY A 120 -22.16 -7.46 7.63
CA GLY A 120 -23.07 -7.99 8.66
C GLY A 120 -23.34 -6.99 9.80
N LEU A 121 -22.32 -6.24 10.24
CA LEU A 121 -22.51 -5.22 11.27
C LEU A 121 -23.26 -3.98 10.75
N PHE A 122 -22.95 -3.55 9.54
CA PHE A 122 -23.49 -2.31 8.96
C PHE A 122 -24.95 -2.47 8.57
N THR A 123 -25.35 -3.63 8.08
CA THR A 123 -26.78 -3.94 7.82
C THR A 123 -27.64 -3.87 9.09
N LEU A 124 -27.06 -4.13 10.27
CA LEU A 124 -27.76 -4.01 11.56
C LEU A 124 -27.80 -2.59 12.12
N ILE A 125 -26.76 -1.79 11.85
CA ILE A 125 -26.58 -0.44 12.42
C ILE A 125 -27.15 0.65 11.52
N TRP A 126 -27.12 0.46 10.21
CA TRP A 126 -27.48 1.49 9.23
C TRP A 126 -28.98 1.76 9.23
N GLN A 127 -29.36 3.02 9.49
CA GLN A 127 -30.77 3.46 9.46
C GLN A 127 -31.06 4.53 8.40
N GLY A 128 -30.07 4.87 7.55
CA GLY A 128 -30.21 5.91 6.53
C GLY A 128 -29.85 7.30 7.04
N GLU A 129 -29.45 7.41 8.30
CA GLU A 129 -29.13 8.68 8.96
C GLU A 129 -27.63 9.00 8.91
N ILE A 130 -27.31 10.29 8.94
CA ILE A 130 -25.92 10.78 8.94
C ILE A 130 -25.12 10.25 10.13
N ILE A 131 -25.73 10.15 11.32
CA ILE A 131 -25.08 9.65 12.52
C ILE A 131 -24.67 8.19 12.33
N THR A 132 -25.59 7.34 11.85
CA THR A 132 -25.29 5.93 11.56
C THR A 132 -24.21 5.78 10.49
N SER A 133 -24.20 6.66 9.48
CA SER A 133 -23.19 6.66 8.42
C SER A 133 -21.79 7.03 8.94
N VAL A 134 -21.69 8.06 9.80
CA VAL A 134 -20.43 8.47 10.42
C VAL A 134 -19.91 7.39 11.37
N LEU A 135 -20.79 6.75 12.15
CA LEU A 135 -20.41 5.64 13.02
C LEU A 135 -19.84 4.46 12.23
N ILE A 136 -20.53 4.07 11.16
CA ILE A 136 -20.10 3.00 10.25
C ILE A 136 -18.73 3.32 9.63
N LEU A 137 -18.50 4.56 9.21
CA LEU A 137 -17.20 5.02 8.69
C LEU A 137 -16.09 4.89 9.74
N LEU A 138 -16.33 5.35 10.97
CA LEU A 138 -15.34 5.31 12.05
C LEU A 138 -15.04 3.87 12.48
N ILE A 139 -16.06 3.03 12.62
CA ILE A 139 -15.89 1.60 12.95
C ILE A 139 -15.14 0.90 11.81
N GLY A 140 -15.59 1.06 10.57
CA GLY A 140 -14.97 0.42 9.41
C GLY A 140 -13.50 0.82 9.22
N THR A 141 -13.15 2.07 9.50
CA THR A 141 -11.78 2.56 9.30
C THR A 141 -10.89 2.28 10.52
N LEU A 142 -11.30 2.75 11.71
CA LEU A 142 -10.47 2.70 12.91
C LEU A 142 -10.49 1.33 13.58
N VAL A 143 -11.65 0.68 13.66
CA VAL A 143 -11.73 -0.67 14.26
C VAL A 143 -11.40 -1.73 13.21
N GLY A 144 -11.89 -1.55 11.99
CA GLY A 144 -11.65 -2.46 10.87
C GLY A 144 -10.17 -2.68 10.58
N MET A 145 -9.29 -1.69 10.77
CA MET A 145 -7.85 -1.91 10.61
C MET A 145 -7.26 -2.94 11.60
N TYR A 146 -7.76 -3.01 12.83
CA TYR A 146 -7.29 -4.00 13.82
C TYR A 146 -7.85 -5.40 13.50
N ILE A 147 -9.11 -5.47 13.07
CA ILE A 147 -9.74 -6.72 12.64
C ILE A 147 -9.00 -7.26 11.40
N PHE A 148 -8.71 -6.39 10.44
CA PHE A 148 -7.92 -6.71 9.26
C PHE A 148 -6.52 -7.22 9.62
N ALA A 149 -5.79 -6.50 10.48
CA ALA A 149 -4.45 -6.91 10.91
C ALA A 149 -4.46 -8.28 11.60
N PHE A 150 -5.44 -8.54 12.46
CA PHE A 150 -5.63 -9.85 13.08
C PHE A 150 -5.81 -10.96 12.05
N PHE A 151 -6.75 -10.81 11.10
CA PHE A 151 -7.00 -11.85 10.09
C PHE A 151 -5.86 -11.98 9.07
N ALA A 152 -5.20 -10.88 8.72
CA ALA A 152 -4.02 -10.93 7.86
C ALA A 152 -2.91 -11.76 8.52
N SER A 153 -2.62 -11.52 9.81
CA SER A 153 -1.69 -12.35 10.57
C SER A 153 -2.19 -13.78 10.75
N LEU A 154 -3.50 -13.98 10.94
CA LEU A 154 -4.10 -15.32 11.02
C LEU A 154 -3.91 -16.11 9.72
N PHE A 155 -3.87 -15.44 8.58
CA PHE A 155 -3.61 -16.06 7.27
C PHE A 155 -2.11 -16.14 6.90
N GLY A 156 -1.22 -15.83 7.84
CA GLY A 156 0.22 -15.94 7.64
C GLY A 156 0.82 -14.77 6.85
N ALA A 157 0.24 -13.58 6.92
CA ALA A 157 0.85 -12.37 6.35
C ALA A 157 2.12 -11.93 7.09
N PHE A 158 2.31 -12.39 8.33
CA PHE A 158 3.47 -12.08 9.16
C PHE A 158 4.12 -13.37 9.65
N ASP A 159 5.44 -13.44 9.48
CA ASP A 159 6.36 -14.40 10.09
C ASP A 159 7.05 -13.78 11.33
N ASP A 160 7.92 -14.54 12.01
CA ASP A 160 8.61 -14.04 13.21
C ASP A 160 9.49 -12.81 12.94
N ASN A 161 10.15 -12.77 11.78
CA ASN A 161 11.04 -11.68 11.38
C ASN A 161 10.27 -10.38 11.13
N THR A 162 9.19 -10.48 10.36
CA THR A 162 8.30 -9.36 10.04
C THR A 162 7.54 -8.88 11.28
N LEU A 163 7.16 -9.76 12.22
CA LEU A 163 6.60 -9.34 13.52
C LEU A 163 7.63 -8.61 14.38
N ALA A 164 8.89 -9.06 14.39
CA ALA A 164 9.97 -8.38 15.11
C ALA A 164 10.21 -6.97 14.55
N GLU A 165 10.23 -6.83 13.23
CA GLU A 165 10.37 -5.53 12.57
C GLU A 165 9.16 -4.64 12.80
N PHE A 166 7.94 -5.19 12.76
CA PHE A 166 6.74 -4.44 13.10
C PHE A 166 6.80 -3.93 14.54
N LYS A 167 7.18 -4.78 15.51
CA LYS A 167 7.39 -4.35 16.90
C LYS A 167 8.36 -3.18 16.97
N ARG A 168 9.52 -3.28 16.31
CA ARG A 168 10.53 -2.22 16.27
C ARG A 168 9.96 -0.92 15.69
N ALA A 169 9.22 -0.99 14.59
CA ALA A 169 8.56 0.16 13.99
C ALA A 169 7.56 0.83 14.97
N THR A 170 6.79 0.05 15.74
CA THR A 170 5.89 0.62 16.76
C THR A 170 6.63 1.32 17.91
N GLU A 171 7.85 0.88 18.23
CA GLU A 171 8.69 1.49 19.26
C GLU A 171 9.32 2.81 18.77
N MET A 172 9.61 2.90 17.47
CA MET A 172 10.14 4.10 16.81
C MET A 172 9.07 5.18 16.57
N ALA A 173 7.81 4.81 16.39
CA ALA A 173 6.72 5.75 16.16
C ALA A 173 6.60 6.77 17.31
N LYS A 174 6.69 8.07 17.03
CA LYS A 174 6.46 9.15 18.02
C LYS A 174 5.03 9.69 17.86
N GLY A 175 4.36 10.00 18.97
CA GLY A 175 2.99 10.56 18.98
C GLY A 175 1.85 9.55 18.72
N LEU A 176 2.07 8.52 17.91
CA LEU A 176 1.02 7.55 17.52
C LEU A 176 1.19 6.14 18.12
N LYS A 177 2.01 5.99 19.18
CA LYS A 177 2.24 4.68 19.84
C LYS A 177 0.96 4.03 20.32
N PHE A 178 -0.03 4.82 20.76
CA PHE A 178 -1.30 4.30 21.26
C PHE A 178 -2.14 3.63 20.17
N MET A 179 -1.93 3.96 18.89
CA MET A 179 -2.55 3.27 17.75
C MET A 179 -1.66 2.15 17.20
N ALA A 180 -0.36 2.41 17.09
CA ALA A 180 0.59 1.46 16.52
C ALA A 180 0.77 0.20 17.39
N LYS A 181 0.87 0.35 18.72
CA LYS A 181 1.09 -0.79 19.63
C LYS A 181 -0.07 -1.78 19.62
N PRO A 182 -1.35 -1.38 19.76
CA PRO A 182 -2.45 -2.33 19.65
C PRO A 182 -2.48 -3.04 18.30
N LEU A 183 -2.12 -2.37 17.20
CA LEU A 183 -2.06 -2.97 15.87
C LEU A 183 -1.05 -4.12 15.81
N TYR A 184 0.14 -3.92 16.39
CA TYR A 184 1.11 -4.98 16.57
C TYR A 184 0.59 -6.11 17.48
N LEU A 185 -0.05 -5.77 18.61
CA LEU A 185 -0.55 -6.78 19.56
C LEU A 185 -1.61 -7.69 18.94
N VAL A 186 -2.57 -7.14 18.19
CA VAL A 186 -3.58 -7.95 17.48
C VAL A 186 -2.95 -8.79 16.38
N SER A 187 -1.95 -8.26 15.68
CA SER A 187 -1.20 -9.00 14.66
C SER A 187 -0.45 -10.18 15.27
N LYS A 188 0.29 -9.95 16.36
CA LYS A 188 0.97 -10.99 17.14
C LYS A 188 0.00 -12.06 17.62
N TRP A 189 -1.20 -11.65 18.05
CA TRP A 189 -2.22 -12.58 18.52
C TRP A 189 -2.78 -13.45 17.38
N GLY A 190 -3.08 -12.84 16.22
CA GLY A 190 -3.49 -13.58 15.02
C GLY A 190 -2.42 -14.58 14.55
N ALA A 191 -1.16 -14.15 14.53
CA ALA A 191 -0.02 -15.01 14.19
C ALA A 191 0.13 -16.19 15.17
N LYS A 192 -0.02 -15.95 16.49
CA LYS A 192 0.09 -16.99 17.52
C LYS A 192 -0.95 -18.11 17.34
N ILE A 193 -2.15 -17.79 16.88
CA ILE A 193 -3.24 -18.76 16.66
C ILE A 193 -3.16 -19.39 15.26
N SER A 194 -2.44 -18.74 14.34
CA SER A 194 -2.42 -19.12 12.93
C SER A 194 -1.77 -20.49 12.69
N PRO A 195 -2.45 -21.41 12.00
CA PRO A 195 -1.82 -22.63 11.48
C PRO A 195 -0.95 -22.35 10.25
N LEU A 196 -0.92 -21.11 9.75
CA LEU A 196 -0.15 -20.65 8.60
C LEU A 196 1.06 -19.79 9.01
N HIS A 197 1.24 -19.53 10.31
CA HIS A 197 2.40 -18.81 10.84
C HIS A 197 3.70 -19.47 10.41
N ASN A 198 4.67 -18.68 9.94
CA ASN A 198 5.97 -19.13 9.43
C ASN A 198 5.94 -20.15 8.27
N LYS A 199 4.80 -20.44 7.64
CA LYS A 199 4.75 -21.36 6.48
C LYS A 199 5.22 -20.73 5.17
N PHE A 200 5.15 -19.40 5.08
CA PHE A 200 5.56 -18.62 3.92
C PHE A 200 6.51 -17.49 4.35
N PRO A 201 7.73 -17.83 4.83
CA PRO A 201 8.64 -16.85 5.39
C PRO A 201 9.34 -16.00 4.31
N MET A 202 9.67 -14.76 4.65
CA MET A 202 10.47 -13.88 3.80
C MET A 202 11.94 -14.35 3.75
N THR A 203 12.38 -14.89 2.61
CA THR A 203 13.74 -15.46 2.47
C THR A 203 14.84 -14.41 2.36
N ILE A 204 14.52 -13.15 2.07
CA ILE A 204 15.49 -12.06 1.88
C ILE A 204 15.84 -11.34 3.19
N PHE A 205 15.23 -11.71 4.32
CA PHE A 205 15.32 -10.93 5.55
C PHE A 205 16.76 -10.83 6.09
N GLU A 206 17.49 -11.94 6.13
CA GLU A 206 18.87 -11.95 6.65
C GLU A 206 19.83 -11.12 5.80
N GLU A 207 19.74 -11.24 4.46
CA GLU A 207 20.54 -10.46 3.51
C GLU A 207 20.26 -8.96 3.67
N ALA A 208 18.98 -8.58 3.71
CA ALA A 208 18.57 -7.19 3.89
C ALA A 208 19.00 -6.61 5.25
N GLN A 209 18.93 -7.42 6.32
CA GLN A 209 19.34 -6.99 7.65
C GLN A 209 20.86 -6.78 7.74
N ALA A 210 21.65 -7.64 7.09
CA ALA A 210 23.10 -7.51 7.01
C ALA A 210 23.51 -6.25 6.24
N GLU A 211 22.87 -5.99 5.08
CA GLU A 211 23.09 -4.77 4.30
C GLU A 211 22.74 -3.51 5.11
N ALA A 212 21.59 -3.51 5.79
CA ALA A 212 21.17 -2.38 6.64
C ALA A 212 22.15 -2.12 7.80
N GLN A 213 22.73 -3.17 8.39
CA GLN A 213 23.75 -3.04 9.43
C GLN A 213 25.05 -2.44 8.88
N GLN A 214 25.53 -2.93 7.73
CA GLN A 214 26.73 -2.39 7.07
C GLN A 214 26.59 -0.90 6.77
N LEU A 215 25.46 -0.48 6.18
CA LEU A 215 25.18 0.93 5.91
C LEU A 215 25.13 1.79 7.18
N THR A 216 24.62 1.24 8.28
CA THR A 216 24.59 1.93 9.57
C THR A 216 26.02 2.13 10.13
N GLU A 217 26.88 1.13 10.01
CA GLU A 217 28.28 1.22 10.43
C GLU A 217 29.06 2.24 9.59
N GLU A 218 28.88 2.23 8.26
CA GLU A 218 29.50 3.21 7.36
C GLU A 218 29.07 4.64 7.68
N LYS A 219 27.76 4.87 7.90
CA LYS A 219 27.25 6.17 8.32
C LYS A 219 27.89 6.66 9.62
N ASN A 220 28.06 5.75 10.59
CA ASN A 220 28.71 6.10 11.86
C ASN A 220 30.18 6.47 11.64
N LYS A 221 30.93 5.71 10.83
CA LYS A 221 32.32 6.02 10.47
C LYS A 221 32.44 7.40 9.82
N ILE A 222 31.59 7.73 8.85
CA ILE A 222 31.56 9.06 8.21
C ILE A 222 31.28 10.16 9.23
N LYS A 223 30.33 9.94 10.14
CA LYS A 223 30.02 10.92 11.19
C LYS A 223 31.23 11.20 12.10
N TYR A 224 31.99 10.16 12.48
CA TYR A 224 33.22 10.32 13.26
C TYR A 224 34.30 11.10 12.49
N ILE A 225 34.47 10.82 11.20
CA ILE A 225 35.42 11.55 10.34
C ILE A 225 35.04 13.03 10.28
N ILE A 226 33.79 13.37 9.96
CA ILE A 226 33.33 14.76 9.90
C ILE A 226 33.54 15.47 11.25
N PHE A 227 33.26 14.80 12.37
CA PHE A 227 33.48 15.38 13.70
C PHE A 227 34.97 15.58 14.02
N SER A 228 35.84 14.68 13.57
CA SER A 228 37.30 14.80 13.77
C SER A 228 37.97 15.88 12.90
N PHE A 229 37.33 16.30 11.80
CA PHE A 229 37.79 17.41 10.95
C PHE A 229 37.11 18.75 11.27
N SER A 230 36.15 18.78 12.20
CA SER A 230 35.44 20.00 12.63
C SER A 230 36.00 20.61 13.93
N PHE A 231 37.16 20.13 14.38
CA PHE A 231 37.98 20.67 15.47
C PHE A 231 39.37 20.97 14.96
#